data_AF-A0AAU0RI76-F1
#
_entry.id   AF-A0AAU0RI76-F1
#
_cell.length_a   1.000
_cell.length_b   1.000
_cell.length_c   1.000
_cell.angle_alpha   90.00
_cell.angle_beta   90.00
_cell.angle_gamma   90.00
#
_symmetry.space_group_name_H-M   'P 1'
#
loop_
_entity.id
_entity.type
_entity.pdbx_description
1 polymer ?
#
loop_
_entity_poly.entity_id
_entity_poly.type
_entity_poly.pdbx_seq_one_letter_code
_entity_poly.pdbx_strand_id
1 'polypeptide(L)'
;MKRPLLVTCLLLLGMLSAIAQDSKSPFRRSTYIKVNPTTLINELDVSIEQELSEKLSLEIGVSAIYTDYPDYLLSKKIDVGQKKPDITTEQFVDGRGLGFRAGLKWYLFSARDGLYRAMGTYFEPVFLYKKVFYPNQDVAVNDNNYQRSASKNVYGFQILLGRQITKDKIVFDPYIGLGIRTKVYRYQNFSDNNGATETNDGRLVSVLPSIQLGIKIGLKL
;
A
#
# COMPACT_ATOMS: atom_id res chain seq x y z
N MET A 1 0.19 -27.87 31.66
CA MET A 1 1.05 -26.96 30.86
C MET A 1 0.59 -25.50 30.81
N LYS A 2 -0.63 -25.10 31.22
CA LYS A 2 -1.11 -23.69 31.08
C LYS A 2 -0.53 -22.66 32.08
N ARG A 3 -0.15 -23.10 33.30
CA ARG A 3 0.36 -22.22 34.37
C ARG A 3 1.69 -21.50 34.06
N PRO A 4 2.75 -22.13 33.53
CA PRO A 4 4.00 -21.43 33.24
C PRO A 4 3.81 -20.33 32.19
N LEU A 5 3.05 -20.58 31.12
CA LEU A 5 2.77 -19.60 30.06
C LEU A 5 2.19 -18.28 30.61
N LEU A 6 1.25 -18.37 31.55
CA LEU A 6 0.61 -17.21 32.17
C LEU A 6 1.60 -16.41 33.04
N VAL A 7 2.48 -17.11 33.78
CA VAL A 7 3.54 -16.47 34.58
C VAL A 7 4.58 -15.79 33.69
N THR A 8 5.02 -16.43 32.61
CA THR A 8 5.95 -15.83 31.64
C THR A 8 5.33 -14.60 30.96
N CYS A 9 4.04 -14.65 30.62
CA CYS A 9 3.32 -13.52 30.02
C CYS A 9 3.21 -12.34 31.01
N LEU A 10 2.87 -12.58 32.27
CA LEU A 10 2.84 -11.56 33.31
C LEU A 10 4.22 -10.94 33.58
N LEU A 11 5.29 -11.74 33.58
CA LEU A 11 6.66 -11.23 33.72
C LEU A 11 7.07 -10.33 32.54
N LEU A 12 6.74 -10.72 31.30
CA LEU A 12 7.00 -9.89 30.12
C LEU A 12 6.21 -8.57 30.17
N LEU A 13 4.93 -8.61 30.57
CA LEU A 13 4.10 -7.41 30.75
C LEU A 13 4.61 -6.52 31.89
N GLY A 14 5.08 -7.10 32.99
CA GLY A 14 5.69 -6.36 34.10
C GLY A 14 7.00 -5.66 33.70
N MET A 15 7.87 -6.35 32.97
CA MET A 15 9.11 -5.76 32.42
C MET A 15 8.82 -4.61 31.46
N LEU A 16 7.84 -4.76 30.56
CA LEU A 16 7.38 -3.70 29.67
C LEU A 16 6.82 -2.49 30.45
N SER A 17 6.13 -2.73 31.57
CA SER A 17 5.56 -1.69 32.42
C SER A 17 6.64 -0.89 33.15
N ALA A 18 7.68 -1.55 33.66
CA ALA A 18 8.80 -0.90 34.34
C ALA A 18 9.60 0.01 33.37
N ILE A 19 9.90 -0.50 32.17
CA ILE A 19 10.61 0.26 31.13
C ILE A 19 9.82 1.50 30.67
N ALA A 20 8.47 1.42 30.68
CA ALA A 20 7.61 2.54 30.32
C ALA A 20 7.56 3.67 31.38
N GLN A 21 7.93 3.40 32.64
CA GLN A 21 7.88 4.38 33.73
C GLN A 21 9.17 5.20 33.88
N ASP A 22 10.31 4.71 33.38
CA ASP A 22 11.64 5.33 33.57
C ASP A 22 11.95 6.49 32.60
N SER A 23 10.96 6.98 31.85
CA SER A 23 11.16 8.09 30.90
C SER A 23 11.16 9.45 31.61
N LYS A 24 12.33 10.08 31.73
CA LYS A 24 12.55 11.39 32.41
C LYS A 24 11.82 12.61 31.82
N SER A 25 11.02 12.44 30.77
CA SER A 25 10.11 13.47 30.25
C SER A 25 8.88 12.79 29.64
N PRO A 26 7.64 13.26 29.90
CA PRO A 26 6.45 12.64 29.34
C PRO A 26 6.48 12.72 27.81
N PHE A 27 6.51 11.56 27.16
CA PHE A 27 6.48 11.45 25.71
C PHE A 27 5.17 12.04 25.17
N ARG A 28 5.27 13.18 24.48
CA ARG A 28 4.11 13.86 23.90
C ARG A 28 3.79 13.28 22.52
N ARG A 29 2.83 12.33 22.51
CA ARG A 29 2.25 11.75 21.29
C ARG A 29 1.78 12.86 20.34
N SER A 30 2.23 12.78 19.10
CA SER A 30 1.71 13.58 17.98
C SER A 30 0.94 12.70 17.00
N THR A 31 0.00 13.31 16.31
CA THR A 31 -0.73 12.70 15.20
C THR A 31 -0.47 13.53 13.95
N TYR A 32 -0.22 12.87 12.82
CA TYR A 32 -0.01 13.52 11.53
C TYR A 32 -0.99 12.98 10.49
N ILE A 33 -1.60 13.86 9.70
CA ILE A 33 -2.30 13.47 8.47
C ILE A 33 -1.33 13.71 7.31
N LYS A 34 -1.15 12.72 6.45
CA LYS A 34 -0.21 12.73 5.32
C LYS A 34 -0.93 12.37 4.03
N VAL A 35 -0.45 12.93 2.93
CA VAL A 35 -0.88 12.62 1.55
C VAL A 35 0.36 12.36 0.69
N ASN A 36 0.25 11.48 -0.30
CA ASN A 36 1.37 11.14 -1.17
C ASN A 36 1.20 11.75 -2.58
N PRO A 37 1.66 12.98 -2.84
CA PRO A 37 1.52 13.63 -4.15
C PRO A 37 2.09 12.82 -5.32
N THR A 38 3.09 11.95 -5.13
CA THR A 38 3.63 11.14 -6.24
C THR A 38 2.68 10.04 -6.71
N THR A 39 1.63 9.74 -5.95
CA THR A 39 0.58 8.78 -6.34
C THR A 39 -0.59 9.42 -7.10
N LEU A 40 -0.69 10.77 -7.11
CA LEU A 40 -1.74 11.54 -7.79
C LEU A 40 -1.72 11.45 -9.33
N ILE A 41 -0.96 10.51 -9.91
CA ILE A 41 -1.11 10.08 -11.30
C ILE A 41 -2.21 9.01 -11.46
N ASN A 42 -2.53 8.26 -10.41
CA ASN A 42 -3.48 7.14 -10.48
C ASN A 42 -4.36 6.94 -9.23
N GLU A 43 -3.94 7.43 -8.07
CA GLU A 43 -4.64 7.24 -6.81
C GLU A 43 -4.40 8.40 -5.82
N LEU A 44 -5.40 8.68 -5.00
CA LEU A 44 -5.27 9.58 -3.85
C LEU A 44 -4.93 8.73 -2.61
N ASP A 45 -3.64 8.66 -2.23
CA ASP A 45 -3.19 7.99 -1.01
C ASP A 45 -3.15 8.97 0.17
N VAL A 46 -3.95 8.69 1.21
CA VAL A 46 -4.05 9.48 2.46
C VAL A 46 -3.74 8.57 3.64
N SER A 47 -2.81 8.97 4.51
CA SER A 47 -2.47 8.23 5.73
C SER A 47 -2.53 9.07 6.99
N ILE A 48 -2.80 8.40 8.10
CA ILE A 48 -2.69 8.93 9.46
C ILE A 48 -1.51 8.23 10.10
N GLU A 49 -0.56 9.01 10.60
CA GLU A 49 0.55 8.53 11.41
C GLU A 49 0.31 8.91 12.89
N GLN A 50 0.43 7.91 13.76
CA GLN A 50 0.34 8.06 15.21
C GLN A 50 1.66 7.66 15.87
N GLU A 51 2.33 8.62 16.52
CA GLU A 51 3.53 8.33 17.30
C GLU A 51 3.15 7.47 18.52
N LEU A 52 3.81 6.32 18.67
CA LEU A 52 3.60 5.36 19.76
C LEU A 52 4.67 5.48 20.85
N SER A 53 5.91 5.74 20.45
CA SER A 53 7.06 6.05 21.32
C SER A 53 8.04 6.98 20.59
N GLU A 54 9.10 7.41 21.28
CA GLU A 54 10.17 8.23 20.68
C GLU A 54 10.90 7.58 19.50
N LYS A 55 10.75 6.26 19.32
CA LYS A 55 11.37 5.49 18.23
C LYS A 55 10.35 4.75 17.35
N LEU A 56 9.07 4.69 17.72
CA LEU A 56 8.06 3.90 17.00
C LEU A 56 6.83 4.75 16.68
N SER A 57 6.35 4.61 15.45
CA SER A 57 5.15 5.29 14.96
C SER A 57 4.38 4.39 14.00
N LEU A 58 3.06 4.39 14.09
CA LEU A 58 2.18 3.56 13.27
C LEU A 58 1.54 4.43 12.19
N GLU A 59 1.74 4.07 10.92
CA GLU A 59 1.10 4.73 9.78
C GLU A 59 0.03 3.80 9.19
N ILE A 60 -1.22 4.25 9.15
CA ILE A 60 -2.33 3.56 8.48
C ILE A 60 -2.86 4.49 7.39
N GLY A 61 -3.08 3.97 6.19
CA GLY A 61 -3.59 4.76 5.08
C GLY A 61 -4.62 4.04 4.23
N VAL A 62 -5.39 4.86 3.53
CA VAL A 62 -6.40 4.47 2.55
C VAL A 62 -6.08 5.17 1.23
N SER A 63 -6.23 4.44 0.12
CA SER A 63 -5.96 4.97 -1.21
C SER A 63 -7.21 4.86 -2.08
N ALA A 64 -7.66 5.97 -2.67
CA ALA A 64 -8.75 5.95 -3.66
C ALA A 64 -8.17 5.91 -5.06
N ILE A 65 -8.37 4.81 -5.79
CA ILE A 65 -7.84 4.57 -7.14
C ILE A 65 -8.92 4.99 -8.13
N TYR A 66 -8.58 5.89 -9.05
CA TYR A 66 -9.50 6.40 -10.07
C TYR A 66 -9.06 6.07 -11.50
N THR A 67 -7.83 5.59 -11.70
CA THR A 67 -7.37 4.98 -12.94
C THR A 67 -6.30 3.92 -12.66
N ASP A 68 -6.19 2.94 -13.54
CA ASP A 68 -5.18 1.88 -13.50
C ASP A 68 -4.19 1.96 -14.68
N TYR A 69 -4.17 3.10 -15.38
CA TYR A 69 -3.36 3.36 -16.57
C TYR A 69 -1.85 3.05 -16.44
N PRO A 70 -1.15 3.32 -15.31
CA PRO A 70 0.24 2.90 -15.16
C PRO A 70 0.44 1.39 -15.24
N ASP A 71 -0.55 0.60 -14.84
CA ASP A 71 -0.48 -0.86 -14.90
C ASP A 71 -0.66 -1.39 -16.33
N TYR A 72 -1.47 -0.70 -17.15
CA TYR A 72 -1.56 -0.93 -18.59
C TYR A 72 -0.21 -0.70 -19.29
N LEU A 73 0.50 0.39 -18.95
CA LEU A 73 1.83 0.66 -19.52
C LEU A 73 2.83 -0.45 -19.18
N LEU A 74 2.87 -0.87 -17.91
CA LEU A 74 3.78 -1.90 -17.42
C LEU A 74 3.43 -3.33 -17.88
N SER A 75 2.16 -3.63 -18.18
CA SER A 75 1.71 -4.99 -18.53
C SER A 75 1.50 -5.22 -20.03
N LYS A 76 1.09 -4.20 -20.80
CA LYS A 76 0.89 -4.31 -22.25
C LYS A 76 2.08 -3.82 -23.07
N LYS A 77 2.67 -2.65 -22.73
CA LYS A 77 3.74 -2.04 -23.53
C LYS A 77 5.15 -2.54 -23.20
N ILE A 78 5.44 -2.82 -21.94
CA ILE A 78 6.73 -3.40 -21.52
C ILE A 78 6.56 -4.91 -21.45
N ASP A 79 7.33 -5.66 -22.25
CA ASP A 79 7.29 -7.11 -22.22
C ASP A 79 8.24 -7.66 -21.17
N VAL A 80 7.67 -8.04 -20.02
CA VAL A 80 8.40 -8.67 -18.89
C VAL A 80 8.26 -10.20 -18.95
N GLY A 81 7.90 -10.78 -20.11
CA GLY A 81 7.75 -12.23 -20.28
C GLY A 81 6.59 -12.86 -19.49
N GLN A 82 5.63 -12.04 -19.02
CA GLN A 82 4.46 -12.50 -18.28
C GLN A 82 3.23 -12.57 -19.21
N LYS A 83 2.43 -13.63 -19.07
CA LYS A 83 1.13 -13.76 -19.77
C LYS A 83 0.29 -12.51 -19.48
N LYS A 84 -0.09 -11.79 -20.53
CA LYS A 84 -0.81 -10.51 -20.40
C LYS A 84 -2.28 -10.78 -20.03
N PRO A 85 -2.90 -10.01 -19.12
CA PRO A 85 -4.33 -10.14 -18.84
C PRO A 85 -5.13 -9.67 -20.04
N ASP A 86 -6.18 -10.41 -20.39
CA ASP A 86 -7.06 -10.08 -21.51
C ASP A 86 -8.10 -9.04 -21.08
N ILE A 87 -7.63 -7.81 -20.86
CA ILE A 87 -8.41 -6.67 -20.38
C ILE A 87 -8.23 -5.53 -21.38
N THR A 88 -9.31 -4.85 -21.77
CA THR A 88 -9.28 -3.79 -22.79
C THR A 88 -8.60 -2.51 -22.27
N THR A 89 -8.16 -1.64 -23.16
CA THR A 89 -7.46 -0.40 -22.78
C THR A 89 -8.39 0.55 -22.00
N GLU A 90 -9.65 0.64 -22.43
CA GLU A 90 -10.72 1.41 -21.78
C GLU A 90 -10.94 0.95 -20.34
N GLN A 91 -11.03 -0.38 -20.14
CA GLN A 91 -11.15 -0.97 -18.81
C GLN A 91 -10.02 -0.55 -17.87
N PHE A 92 -8.76 -0.46 -18.33
CA PHE A 92 -7.65 0.03 -17.51
C PHE A 92 -7.74 1.54 -17.20
N VAL A 93 -8.20 2.36 -18.15
CA VAL A 93 -8.34 3.80 -17.95
C VAL A 93 -9.39 4.10 -16.89
N ASP A 94 -10.56 3.46 -17.00
CA ASP A 94 -11.70 3.62 -16.10
C ASP A 94 -11.66 2.71 -14.86
N GLY A 95 -10.53 2.05 -14.61
CA GLY A 95 -10.34 1.17 -13.46
C GLY A 95 -10.40 1.92 -12.13
N ARG A 96 -11.44 1.65 -11.33
CA ARG A 96 -11.66 2.28 -10.01
C ARG A 96 -11.37 1.30 -8.89
N GLY A 97 -10.92 1.78 -7.74
CA GLY A 97 -10.52 0.87 -6.67
C GLY A 97 -10.27 1.53 -5.32
N LEU A 98 -10.02 0.67 -4.35
CA LEU A 98 -9.68 1.05 -2.98
C LEU A 98 -8.41 0.32 -2.54
N GLY A 99 -7.55 1.06 -1.86
CA GLY A 99 -6.32 0.59 -1.25
C GLY A 99 -6.31 0.79 0.26
N PHE A 100 -5.59 -0.10 0.93
CA PHE A 100 -5.28 -0.04 2.35
C PHE A 100 -3.77 -0.27 2.52
N ARG A 101 -3.14 0.55 3.35
CA ARG A 101 -1.73 0.41 3.73
C ARG A 101 -1.58 0.46 5.25
N ALA A 102 -0.66 -0.33 5.77
CA ALA A 102 -0.27 -0.30 7.18
C ALA A 102 1.25 -0.42 7.27
N GLY A 103 1.90 0.53 7.93
CA GLY A 103 3.34 0.60 8.10
C GLY A 103 3.74 0.89 9.54
N LEU A 104 4.85 0.30 10.00
CA LEU A 104 5.41 0.55 11.32
C LEU A 104 6.76 1.25 11.16
N LYS A 105 6.82 2.56 11.43
CA LYS A 105 8.06 3.32 11.37
C LYS A 105 8.88 3.09 12.61
N TRP A 106 10.13 2.68 12.42
CA TRP A 106 11.17 2.60 13.44
C TRP A 106 12.24 3.66 13.15
N TYR A 107 12.25 4.72 13.94
CA TYR A 107 13.26 5.78 13.87
C TYR A 107 14.60 5.28 14.43
N LEU A 108 15.63 5.26 13.58
CA LEU A 108 16.99 4.80 13.91
C LEU A 108 17.71 5.86 14.77
N PHE A 109 17.54 7.12 14.39
CA PHE A 109 18.05 8.29 15.11
C PHE A 109 16.85 9.15 15.53
N SER A 110 16.53 9.20 16.82
CA SER A 110 15.53 10.14 17.35
C SER A 110 16.21 11.46 17.73
N ALA A 111 15.49 12.58 17.64
CA ALA A 111 16.03 13.92 17.78
C ALA A 111 16.35 14.34 19.24
N ARG A 112 16.79 13.39 20.09
CA ARG A 112 17.03 13.62 21.53
C ARG A 112 18.46 14.06 21.86
N ASP A 113 19.41 13.92 20.93
CA ASP A 113 20.84 14.18 21.15
C ASP A 113 21.27 15.65 20.99
N GLY A 114 20.36 16.60 21.25
CA GLY A 114 20.66 18.05 21.30
C GLY A 114 21.03 18.73 19.97
N LEU A 115 21.36 17.95 18.94
CA LEU A 115 21.63 18.40 17.58
C LEU A 115 20.47 18.00 16.66
N TYR A 116 20.12 18.92 15.77
CA TYR A 116 18.99 18.86 14.83
C TYR A 116 17.62 18.96 15.52
N ARG A 117 16.98 20.13 15.32
CA ARG A 117 15.59 20.42 15.71
C ARG A 117 14.58 19.71 14.80
N ALA A 118 14.91 18.46 14.50
CA ALA A 118 14.51 17.83 13.28
C ALA A 118 14.64 16.29 13.35
N MET A 119 13.51 15.61 13.11
CA MET A 119 13.40 14.76 11.91
C MET A 119 14.33 13.54 11.81
N GLY A 120 13.85 12.40 12.32
CA GLY A 120 14.60 11.14 12.30
C GLY A 120 14.55 10.40 10.96
N THR A 121 15.65 9.74 10.61
CA THR A 121 15.67 8.68 9.60
C THR A 121 14.99 7.44 10.18
N TYR A 122 14.10 6.81 9.42
CA TYR A 122 13.35 5.64 9.85
C TYR A 122 13.39 4.49 8.84
N PHE A 123 13.14 3.28 9.36
CA PHE A 123 12.87 2.06 8.63
C PHE A 123 11.37 1.71 8.78
N GLU A 124 10.65 1.43 7.70
CA GLU A 124 9.19 1.19 7.69
C GLU A 124 8.87 -0.07 6.85
N PRO A 125 8.69 -1.26 7.47
CA PRO A 125 7.94 -2.33 6.84
C PRO A 125 6.49 -1.88 6.60
N VAL A 126 6.03 -2.04 5.37
CA VAL A 126 4.68 -1.68 4.92
C VAL A 126 4.00 -2.87 4.26
N PHE A 127 2.78 -3.16 4.70
CA PHE A 127 1.84 -4.03 4.00
C PHE A 127 0.89 -3.18 3.18
N LEU A 128 0.62 -3.60 1.94
CA LEU A 128 -0.39 -3.00 1.08
C LEU A 128 -1.36 -4.05 0.56
N TYR A 129 -2.64 -3.69 0.55
CA TYR A 129 -3.68 -4.39 -0.19
C TYR A 129 -4.45 -3.38 -1.04
N LYS A 130 -4.72 -3.71 -2.29
CA LYS A 130 -5.57 -2.91 -3.18
C LYS A 130 -6.51 -3.80 -3.97
N LYS A 131 -7.71 -3.31 -4.22
CA LYS A 131 -8.69 -3.94 -5.09
C LYS A 131 -9.13 -2.94 -6.15
N VAL A 132 -8.90 -3.29 -7.41
CA VAL A 132 -9.34 -2.54 -8.59
C VAL A 132 -10.46 -3.33 -9.26
N PHE A 133 -11.53 -2.61 -9.60
CA PHE A 133 -12.66 -3.06 -10.37
C PHE A 133 -12.58 -2.37 -11.72
N TYR A 134 -12.66 -3.15 -12.78
CA TYR A 134 -12.74 -2.61 -14.14
C TYR A 134 -14.21 -2.53 -14.54
N PRO A 135 -14.64 -1.54 -15.33
CA PRO A 135 -16.01 -1.48 -15.81
C PRO A 135 -16.35 -2.72 -16.63
N ASN A 136 -17.59 -3.18 -16.50
CA ASN A 136 -18.10 -4.24 -17.36
C ASN A 136 -18.20 -3.70 -18.80
N GLN A 137 -17.97 -4.57 -19.78
CA GLN A 137 -18.13 -4.23 -21.19
C GLN A 137 -19.08 -5.22 -21.86
N ASP A 138 -20.13 -4.70 -22.47
CA ASP A 138 -21.11 -5.50 -23.21
C ASP A 138 -20.54 -5.82 -24.60
N VAL A 139 -20.64 -7.09 -25.00
CA VAL A 139 -20.09 -7.62 -26.25
C VAL A 139 -21.13 -8.53 -26.89
N ALA A 140 -21.53 -8.19 -28.10
CA ALA A 140 -22.38 -9.04 -28.92
C ALA A 140 -21.55 -10.19 -29.52
N VAL A 141 -21.99 -11.43 -29.31
CA VAL A 141 -21.44 -12.64 -29.94
C VAL A 141 -22.62 -13.47 -30.43
N ASN A 142 -22.70 -13.73 -31.74
CA ASN A 142 -23.75 -14.52 -32.38
C ASN A 142 -25.17 -14.11 -31.93
N ASP A 143 -25.51 -12.84 -32.18
CA ASP A 143 -26.76 -12.13 -31.82
C ASP A 143 -27.14 -12.12 -30.32
N ASN A 144 -26.29 -12.63 -29.44
CA ASN A 144 -26.48 -12.60 -27.99
C ASN A 144 -25.54 -11.58 -27.33
N ASN A 145 -26.09 -10.82 -26.37
CA ASN A 145 -25.31 -9.86 -25.59
C ASN A 145 -24.70 -10.55 -24.36
N TYR A 146 -23.37 -10.54 -24.27
CA TYR A 146 -22.61 -11.04 -23.13
C TYR A 146 -21.89 -9.89 -22.42
N GLN A 147 -21.73 -9.99 -21.10
CA GLN A 147 -21.09 -8.95 -20.30
C GLN A 147 -19.72 -9.42 -19.81
N ARG A 148 -18.64 -8.85 -20.36
CA ARG A 148 -17.27 -9.09 -19.88
C ARG A 148 -17.07 -8.40 -18.54
N SER A 149 -16.42 -9.08 -17.60
CA SER A 149 -16.07 -8.51 -16.30
C SER A 149 -14.62 -8.80 -15.93
N ALA A 150 -13.98 -7.87 -15.22
CA ALA A 150 -12.62 -8.05 -14.76
C ALA A 150 -12.37 -7.35 -13.41
N SER A 151 -11.48 -7.94 -12.61
CA SER A 151 -11.01 -7.35 -11.35
C SER A 151 -9.56 -7.71 -11.07
N LYS A 152 -8.88 -6.85 -10.31
CA LYS A 152 -7.50 -7.06 -9.89
C LYS A 152 -7.36 -6.87 -8.39
N ASN A 153 -6.73 -7.83 -7.72
CA ASN A 153 -6.28 -7.71 -6.35
C ASN A 153 -4.76 -7.53 -6.37
N VAL A 154 -4.25 -6.57 -5.59
CA VAL A 154 -2.83 -6.30 -5.44
C VAL A 154 -2.46 -6.47 -3.98
N TYR A 155 -1.54 -7.36 -3.71
CA TYR A 155 -0.91 -7.55 -2.41
C TYR A 155 0.54 -7.09 -2.51
N GLY A 156 1.10 -6.56 -1.44
CA GLY A 156 2.53 -6.28 -1.42
C GLY A 156 3.08 -6.14 -0.02
N PHE A 157 4.37 -6.44 0.07
CA PHE A 157 5.19 -6.21 1.23
C PHE A 157 6.39 -5.37 0.80
N GLN A 158 6.65 -4.30 1.53
CA GLN A 158 7.63 -3.29 1.17
C GLN A 158 8.43 -2.88 2.41
N ILE A 159 9.67 -2.50 2.19
CA ILE A 159 10.57 -1.95 3.19
C ILE A 159 10.96 -0.57 2.70
N LEU A 160 10.58 0.46 3.45
CA LEU A 160 10.93 1.84 3.14
C LEU A 160 12.03 2.33 4.09
N LEU A 161 12.97 3.09 3.54
CA LEU A 161 13.90 3.94 4.27
C LEU A 161 13.47 5.38 4.00
N GLY A 162 13.06 6.10 5.05
CA GLY A 162 12.51 7.45 4.93
C GLY A 162 13.08 8.42 5.94
N ARG A 163 12.75 9.71 5.78
CA ARG A 163 13.07 10.76 6.74
C ARG A 163 11.98 11.83 6.73
N GLN A 164 11.05 11.82 7.68
CA GLN A 164 10.23 13.00 8.04
C GLN A 164 11.11 13.96 8.84
N ILE A 165 11.16 15.30 8.69
CA ILE A 165 10.51 16.25 7.79
C ILE A 165 9.64 17.35 8.46
N THR A 166 9.49 17.34 9.79
CA THR A 166 8.58 18.25 10.55
C THR A 166 9.14 19.66 10.78
N LYS A 167 8.58 20.68 10.11
CA LYS A 167 8.78 22.10 10.39
C LYS A 167 7.45 22.72 10.84
N ASP A 168 7.42 23.24 12.07
CA ASP A 168 6.21 23.78 12.70
C ASP A 168 5.05 22.77 12.68
N LYS A 169 3.99 23.04 11.90
CA LYS A 169 2.89 22.09 11.66
C LYS A 169 3.05 21.24 10.39
N ILE A 170 3.99 21.54 9.50
CA ILE A 170 4.11 20.87 8.20
C ILE A 170 5.14 19.73 8.30
N VAL A 171 4.88 18.62 7.63
CA VAL A 171 5.76 17.46 7.55
C VAL A 171 6.07 17.12 6.09
N PHE A 172 7.34 16.95 5.74
CA PHE A 172 7.79 16.46 4.44
C PHE A 172 8.47 15.09 4.60
N ASP A 173 7.99 14.03 3.98
CA ASP A 173 8.45 12.67 4.29
C ASP A 173 8.98 11.98 3.02
N PRO A 174 10.16 12.39 2.51
CA PRO A 174 10.86 11.68 1.45
C PRO A 174 11.23 10.26 1.88
N TYR A 175 10.96 9.30 1.01
CA TYR A 175 11.29 7.90 1.22
C TYR A 175 11.70 7.20 -0.08
N ILE A 176 12.58 6.21 0.06
CA ILE A 176 12.90 5.20 -0.94
C ILE A 176 12.48 3.84 -0.39
N GLY A 177 12.02 2.93 -1.25
CA GLY A 177 11.57 1.61 -0.83
C GLY A 177 11.80 0.53 -1.85
N LEU A 178 12.00 -0.69 -1.35
CA LEU A 178 12.09 -1.93 -2.12
C LEU A 178 11.09 -2.93 -1.56
N GLY A 179 10.58 -3.82 -2.39
CA GLY A 179 9.60 -4.81 -1.97
C GLY A 179 9.14 -5.72 -3.09
N ILE A 180 8.09 -6.48 -2.80
CA ILE A 180 7.48 -7.44 -3.72
C ILE A 180 5.99 -7.14 -3.81
N ARG A 181 5.45 -7.18 -5.03
CA ARG A 181 4.03 -6.95 -5.32
C ARG A 181 3.47 -8.12 -6.11
N THR A 182 2.41 -8.73 -5.59
CA THR A 182 1.64 -9.80 -6.22
C THR A 182 0.34 -9.24 -6.75
N LYS A 183 0.13 -9.28 -8.06
CA LYS A 183 -1.11 -8.89 -8.74
C LYS A 183 -1.86 -10.17 -9.13
N VAL A 184 -3.14 -10.26 -8.75
CA VAL A 184 -4.05 -11.35 -9.10
C VAL A 184 -5.20 -10.78 -9.91
N TYR A 185 -5.16 -11.00 -11.22
CA TYR A 185 -6.25 -10.63 -12.13
C TYR A 185 -7.23 -11.79 -12.21
N ARG A 186 -8.51 -11.44 -12.28
CA ARG A 186 -9.61 -12.34 -12.66
C ARG A 186 -10.35 -11.66 -13.79
N TYR A 187 -10.57 -12.36 -14.88
CA TYR A 187 -11.31 -11.86 -16.04
C TYR A 187 -12.22 -12.97 -16.56
N GLN A 188 -13.37 -12.57 -17.08
CA GLN A 188 -14.34 -13.42 -17.75
C GLN A 188 -14.63 -12.77 -19.11
N ASN A 189 -14.17 -13.43 -20.16
CA ASN A 189 -14.28 -12.95 -21.53
C ASN A 189 -15.07 -13.92 -22.40
N PHE A 190 -15.77 -13.34 -23.38
CA PHE A 190 -16.51 -14.06 -24.40
C PHE A 190 -15.92 -13.73 -25.77
N SER A 191 -15.70 -14.75 -26.59
CA SER A 191 -15.19 -14.65 -27.96
C SER A 191 -15.93 -15.62 -28.86
N ASP A 192 -16.15 -15.25 -30.13
CA ASP A 192 -16.61 -16.20 -31.15
C ASP A 192 -15.45 -17.12 -31.56
N ASN A 193 -15.70 -18.42 -31.61
CA ASN A 193 -14.80 -19.42 -32.13
C ASN A 193 -15.58 -20.32 -33.10
N ASN A 194 -15.46 -20.04 -34.40
CA ASN A 194 -16.13 -20.76 -35.49
C ASN A 194 -17.67 -20.88 -35.31
N GLY A 195 -18.34 -19.81 -34.87
CA GLY A 195 -19.80 -19.78 -34.68
C GLY A 195 -20.29 -20.35 -33.34
N ALA A 196 -19.37 -20.70 -32.43
CA ALA A 196 -19.68 -21.07 -31.05
C ALA A 196 -19.13 -20.04 -30.07
N THR A 197 -19.93 -19.66 -29.07
CA THR A 197 -19.50 -18.76 -27.99
C THR A 197 -18.51 -19.47 -27.07
N GLU A 198 -17.24 -19.08 -27.12
CA GLU A 198 -16.20 -19.53 -26.19
C GLU A 198 -16.15 -18.62 -24.96
N THR A 199 -16.10 -19.21 -23.76
CA THR A 199 -15.93 -18.49 -22.49
C THR A 199 -14.52 -18.71 -21.96
N ASN A 200 -13.74 -17.63 -21.86
CA ASN A 200 -12.37 -17.61 -21.35
C ASN A 200 -12.36 -17.03 -19.93
N ASP A 201 -12.64 -17.90 -18.95
CA ASP A 201 -12.57 -17.58 -17.52
C ASP A 201 -11.15 -17.77 -17.00
N GLY A 202 -10.47 -16.67 -16.73
CA GLY A 202 -9.04 -16.67 -16.44
C GLY A 202 -8.67 -16.11 -15.07
N ARG A 203 -7.75 -16.79 -14.39
CA ARG A 203 -6.97 -16.25 -13.27
C ARG A 203 -5.51 -16.11 -13.67
N LEU A 204 -5.01 -14.89 -13.67
CA LEU A 204 -3.59 -14.59 -13.88
C LEU A 204 -2.96 -14.13 -12.56
N VAL A 205 -1.81 -14.69 -12.21
CA VAL A 205 -0.99 -14.24 -11.07
C VAL A 205 0.34 -13.73 -11.59
N SER A 206 0.69 -12.50 -11.22
CA SER A 206 1.94 -11.82 -11.55
C SER A 206 2.63 -11.44 -10.25
N VAL A 207 3.89 -11.84 -10.10
CA VAL A 207 4.75 -11.40 -8.97
C VAL A 207 5.86 -10.56 -9.57
N LEU A 208 6.05 -9.35 -9.03
CA LEU A 208 7.00 -8.36 -9.54
C LEU A 208 7.75 -7.71 -8.37
N PRO A 209 9.05 -7.39 -8.54
CA PRO A 209 9.71 -6.48 -7.62
C PRO A 209 9.04 -5.09 -7.70
N SER A 210 8.98 -4.39 -6.57
CA SER A 210 8.48 -3.02 -6.50
C SER A 210 9.54 -2.09 -5.95
N ILE A 211 9.95 -1.12 -6.76
CA ILE A 211 10.74 0.03 -6.30
C ILE A 211 9.75 1.16 -6.02
N GLN A 212 9.98 1.91 -4.94
CA GLN A 212 9.22 3.11 -4.62
C GLN A 212 10.15 4.28 -4.34
N LEU A 213 9.77 5.42 -4.89
CA LEU A 213 10.35 6.73 -4.61
C LEU A 213 9.17 7.67 -4.40
N GLY A 214 9.16 8.41 -3.31
CA GLY A 214 8.03 9.26 -2.97
C GLY A 214 8.36 10.28 -1.90
N ILE A 215 7.43 11.23 -1.74
CA ILE A 215 7.49 12.25 -0.69
C ILE A 215 6.07 12.37 -0.16
N LYS A 216 5.81 11.95 1.08
CA LYS A 216 4.51 12.20 1.73
C LYS A 216 4.54 13.62 2.28
N ILE A 217 3.52 14.43 2.06
CA ILE A 217 3.39 15.78 2.67
C ILE A 217 2.27 15.70 3.69
N GLY A 218 2.45 16.29 4.88
CA GLY A 218 1.47 16.18 5.94
C GLY A 218 1.40 17.36 6.89
N LEU A 219 0.41 17.29 7.77
CA LEU A 219 0.11 18.26 8.80
C LEU A 219 0.08 17.57 10.17
N LYS A 220 0.77 18.17 11.15
CA LYS A 220 0.69 17.86 12.57
C LYS A 220 -0.58 18.48 13.14
N LEU A 221 -1.38 17.67 13.81
CA LEU A 221 -2.57 18.08 14.55
C LEU A 221 -2.19 18.72 15.90
#